data_AF-A0A974UJ45-F1
#
_entry.id   AF-A0A974UJ45-F1
#
_cell.length_a   1.000
_cell.length_b   1.000
_cell.length_c   1.000
_cell.angle_alpha   90.00
_cell.angle_beta   90.00
_cell.angle_gamma   90.00
#
_symmetry.space_group_name_H-M   'P 1'
#
loop_
_entity.id
_entity.type
_entity.pdbx_description
1 polymer ?
#
loop_
_entity_poly.entity_id
_entity_poly.type
_entity_poly.pdbx_seq_one_letter_code
_entity_poly.pdbx_strand_id
1 'polypeptide(L)'
;MRKSKNKAVTWFDQSMNWMGIFTLALAFVLLFLLYHTGRSLWLDEAFLAYSVSKRSLLDLAKTVLDRNQTAPILYLYIVKIITVLFGNSEFTLRIFSAISYVGLLACAYYLLGRVYKIVSPMLGVGFIATMSGLLYYANEFKPYMSDCFCIFLVLVLYDLYDRKILKQAVFVVLSMLLVWASSPVIFFLAAVYGYNFVQALKTRKVEKIRKAILSGGLVLVSFLVNYWYWLRPVALSPFMTSYWEESVFPLWITSLADLKRLIFLMQEFSASFCYGALLIYALACVGAVASILKREKQTIIILLGVVLTLFASSIGKYPFNSRLVLFFYPVLGLLTFLGIEALTSNLDKAKKSLSLILTLMVLFTNYASIGYLVEHNRYRAYNEANSLIDYVQEEIRDGEKLYVSAPASSVFLYRNGYDEKQIGKQTDPTTANVIIGRQWDMLSAAGQTEIQSLLEEDLYLLFTMNRPKPTKQVLRPLGENGYLELIRMDHQTPLYYCSQATQDVKSRAMLELRDQKSLSNGLQLTFAVTAGPKAYLKHEMGQKISLAVKEYPELVFELTPKTIAPGETIEQTIVLDWPGEAKQVSVSLRSESFWFDELKMEPVVVQREPLK
;
A
#
# COMPACT_ATOMS: atom_id res chain seq x y z
N MET A 1 -33.57 26.87 28.83
CA MET A 1 -32.46 27.59 28.16
C MET A 1 -31.39 27.94 29.19
N ARG A 2 -30.35 27.11 29.36
CA ARG A 2 -29.14 27.54 30.09
C ARG A 2 -28.30 28.35 29.10
N LYS A 3 -28.09 29.64 29.36
CA LYS A 3 -27.16 30.49 28.61
C LYS A 3 -25.81 29.76 28.54
N SER A 4 -25.43 29.33 27.34
CA SER A 4 -24.05 28.94 27.03
C SER A 4 -23.20 30.18 27.27
N LYS A 5 -22.52 30.24 28.42
CA LYS A 5 -21.42 31.20 28.61
C LYS A 5 -20.40 30.85 27.53
N ASN A 6 -20.17 31.75 26.58
CA ASN A 6 -18.99 31.67 25.72
C ASN A 6 -17.79 31.63 26.67
N LYS A 7 -17.19 30.45 26.87
CA LYS A 7 -15.94 30.33 27.63
C LYS A 7 -14.90 31.12 26.83
N ALA A 8 -14.31 32.13 27.47
CA ALA A 8 -13.21 32.87 26.87
C ALA A 8 -12.08 31.88 26.55
N VAL A 9 -11.60 31.89 25.31
CA VAL A 9 -10.49 31.04 24.86
C VAL A 9 -9.25 31.45 25.65
N THR A 10 -8.65 30.52 26.38
CA THR A 10 -7.45 30.79 27.18
C THR A 10 -6.18 30.67 26.34
N TRP A 11 -5.05 31.21 26.81
CA TRP A 11 -3.76 31.01 26.16
C TRP A 11 -3.41 29.51 26.01
N PHE A 12 -3.76 28.69 26.99
CA PHE A 12 -3.57 27.24 26.92
C PHE A 12 -4.36 26.63 25.75
N ASP A 13 -5.61 27.04 25.55
CA ASP A 13 -6.45 26.58 24.44
C ASP A 13 -5.90 27.02 23.07
N GLN A 14 -5.28 28.20 23.00
CA GLN A 14 -4.59 28.66 21.81
C GLN A 14 -3.34 27.81 21.52
N SER A 15 -2.50 27.54 22.53
CA SER A 15 -1.31 26.69 22.39
C SER A 15 -1.68 25.28 21.93
N MET A 16 -2.77 24.73 22.48
CA MET A 16 -3.33 23.45 22.05
C MET A 16 -3.76 23.49 20.58
N ASN A 17 -4.50 24.52 20.14
CA ASN A 17 -4.84 24.66 18.72
C ASN A 17 -3.60 24.82 17.81
N TRP A 18 -2.57 25.55 18.24
CA TRP A 18 -1.32 25.68 17.49
C TRP A 18 -0.59 24.34 17.33
N MET A 19 -0.59 23.50 18.37
CA MET A 19 -0.07 22.12 18.25
C MET A 19 -0.89 21.30 17.24
N GLY A 20 -2.20 21.49 17.19
CA GLY A 20 -3.09 20.91 16.18
C GLY A 20 -2.77 21.37 14.76
N ILE A 21 -2.49 22.66 14.58
CA ILE A 21 -2.09 23.24 13.29
C ILE A 21 -0.71 22.70 12.86
N PHE A 22 0.25 22.59 13.78
CA PHE A 22 1.57 22.04 13.48
C PHE A 22 1.49 20.57 13.04
N THR A 23 0.72 19.74 13.75
CA THR A 23 0.51 18.33 13.38
C THR A 23 -0.24 18.19 12.05
N LEU A 24 -1.21 19.07 11.78
CA LEU A 24 -1.87 19.14 10.47
C LEU A 24 -0.88 19.51 9.36
N ALA A 25 -0.03 20.53 9.57
CA ALA A 25 0.99 20.94 8.61
C ALA A 25 1.99 19.81 8.32
N LEU A 26 2.43 19.09 9.36
CA LEU A 26 3.25 17.90 9.21
C LEU A 26 2.55 16.86 8.33
N ALA A 27 1.27 16.56 8.57
CA ALA A 27 0.51 15.63 7.75
C ALA A 27 0.47 16.03 6.26
N PHE A 28 0.33 17.31 5.95
CA PHE A 28 0.41 17.81 4.56
C PHE A 28 1.81 17.67 3.96
N VAL A 29 2.88 17.89 4.74
CA VAL A 29 4.26 17.62 4.30
C VAL A 29 4.43 16.14 4.01
N LEU A 30 3.97 15.25 4.88
CA LEU A 30 4.04 13.79 4.66
C LEU A 30 3.25 13.38 3.42
N LEU A 31 2.05 13.92 3.22
CA LEU A 31 1.25 13.67 2.02
C LEU A 31 1.99 14.11 0.75
N PHE A 32 2.58 15.31 0.77
CA PHE A 32 3.41 15.77 -0.34
C PHE A 32 4.57 14.82 -0.63
N LEU A 33 5.29 14.40 0.41
CA LEU A 33 6.41 13.46 0.30
C LEU A 33 5.97 12.11 -0.28
N LEU A 34 4.80 11.59 0.09
CA LEU A 34 4.24 10.36 -0.46
C LEU A 34 3.95 10.49 -1.97
N TYR A 35 3.37 11.60 -2.41
CA TYR A 35 3.12 11.84 -3.83
C TYR A 35 4.41 12.11 -4.63
N HIS A 36 5.38 12.81 -4.04
CA HIS A 36 6.67 13.07 -4.67
C HIS A 36 7.51 11.80 -4.85
N THR A 37 7.28 10.78 -4.03
CA THR A 37 7.99 9.48 -4.12
C THR A 37 7.72 8.77 -5.45
N GLY A 38 6.55 8.99 -6.08
CA GLY A 38 6.25 8.39 -7.39
C GLY A 38 6.20 6.86 -7.38
N ARG A 39 5.74 6.25 -6.28
CA ARG A 39 5.69 4.78 -6.11
C ARG A 39 4.89 4.09 -7.21
N SER A 40 5.32 2.91 -7.61
CA SER A 40 4.64 2.09 -8.62
C SER A 40 3.21 1.75 -8.17
N LEU A 41 2.28 1.54 -9.12
CA LEU A 41 1.02 0.87 -8.79
C LEU A 41 1.32 -0.52 -8.21
N TRP A 42 0.78 -0.83 -7.04
CA TRP A 42 0.78 -2.22 -6.57
C TRP A 42 -0.38 -3.00 -7.21
N LEU A 43 -0.38 -4.32 -7.04
CA LEU A 43 -1.33 -5.24 -7.68
C LEU A 43 -2.78 -4.73 -7.70
N ASP A 44 -3.35 -4.42 -6.53
CA ASP A 44 -4.77 -4.06 -6.45
C ASP A 44 -5.06 -2.71 -7.15
N GLU A 45 -4.14 -1.74 -7.10
CA GLU A 45 -4.26 -0.48 -7.84
C GLU A 45 -4.24 -0.75 -9.36
N ALA A 46 -3.28 -1.56 -9.81
CA ALA A 46 -3.14 -1.91 -11.22
C ALA A 46 -4.34 -2.70 -11.76
N PHE A 47 -4.94 -3.56 -10.93
CA PHE A 47 -6.18 -4.27 -11.27
C PHE A 47 -7.33 -3.30 -11.54
N LEU A 48 -7.51 -2.29 -10.68
CA LEU A 48 -8.55 -1.28 -10.88
C LEU A 48 -8.22 -0.34 -12.04
N ALA A 49 -6.93 -0.02 -12.22
CA ALA A 49 -6.44 0.85 -13.28
C ALA A 49 -6.75 0.30 -14.67
N TYR A 50 -6.77 -1.04 -14.84
CA TYR A 50 -7.12 -1.67 -16.11
C TYR A 50 -8.47 -1.17 -16.65
N SER A 51 -9.55 -1.31 -15.88
CA SER A 51 -10.89 -0.88 -16.33
C SER A 51 -10.98 0.63 -16.49
N VAL A 52 -10.41 1.41 -15.56
CA VAL A 52 -10.45 2.89 -15.65
C VAL A 52 -9.69 3.40 -16.86
N SER A 53 -8.57 2.76 -17.23
CA SER A 53 -7.76 3.17 -18.37
C SER A 53 -8.39 2.76 -19.69
N LYS A 54 -8.83 1.50 -19.82
CA LYS A 54 -9.30 0.92 -21.09
C LYS A 54 -10.74 1.28 -21.44
N ARG A 55 -11.62 1.50 -20.47
CA ARG A 55 -13.04 1.75 -20.73
C ARG A 55 -13.30 3.25 -20.92
N SER A 56 -14.24 3.60 -21.78
CA SER A 56 -14.78 4.96 -21.87
C SER A 56 -15.59 5.30 -20.60
N LEU A 57 -15.94 6.58 -20.40
CA LEU A 57 -16.78 7.00 -19.27
C LEU A 57 -18.12 6.22 -19.24
N LEU A 58 -18.76 6.04 -20.40
CA LEU A 58 -20.02 5.32 -20.51
C LEU A 58 -19.85 3.82 -20.30
N ASP A 59 -18.74 3.23 -20.76
CA ASP A 59 -18.52 1.78 -20.64
C ASP A 59 -18.11 1.36 -19.22
N LEU A 60 -17.61 2.29 -18.41
CA LEU A 60 -17.09 2.00 -17.08
C LEU A 60 -18.15 1.44 -16.13
N ALA A 61 -19.43 1.83 -16.31
CA ALA A 61 -20.55 1.35 -15.50
C ALA A 61 -21.43 0.30 -16.21
N LYS A 62 -21.15 -0.05 -17.48
CA LYS A 62 -21.99 -1.01 -18.25
C LYS A 62 -21.91 -2.43 -17.73
N THR A 63 -20.71 -2.85 -17.31
CA THR A 63 -20.42 -4.21 -16.84
C THR A 63 -19.54 -4.16 -15.62
N VAL A 64 -19.48 -5.27 -14.88
CA VAL A 64 -18.56 -5.43 -13.75
C VAL A 64 -17.12 -5.11 -14.17
N LEU A 65 -16.33 -4.59 -13.23
CA LEU A 65 -14.94 -4.25 -13.47
C LEU A 65 -14.12 -5.53 -13.71
N ASP A 66 -13.07 -5.39 -14.51
CA ASP A 66 -12.13 -6.46 -14.79
C ASP A 66 -11.34 -6.84 -13.54
N ARG A 67 -10.70 -8.02 -13.57
CA ARG A 67 -9.78 -8.49 -12.52
C ARG A 67 -10.41 -8.51 -11.12
N ASN A 68 -11.68 -8.92 -11.04
CA ASN A 68 -12.46 -9.05 -9.81
C ASN A 68 -12.42 -7.78 -8.93
N GLN A 69 -12.53 -6.59 -9.55
CA GLN A 69 -12.56 -5.34 -8.81
C GLN A 69 -13.97 -4.83 -8.54
N THR A 70 -14.10 -3.98 -7.52
CA THR A 70 -15.33 -3.24 -7.24
C THR A 70 -15.00 -1.86 -6.69
N ALA A 71 -15.76 -0.86 -7.14
CA ALA A 71 -15.71 0.51 -6.64
C ALA A 71 -17.05 1.21 -6.92
N PRO A 72 -17.45 2.22 -6.15
CA PRO A 72 -18.66 2.98 -6.41
C PRO A 72 -18.62 3.69 -7.78
N ILE A 73 -19.74 3.73 -8.51
CA ILE A 73 -19.78 4.28 -9.89
C ILE A 73 -19.42 5.77 -9.93
N LEU A 74 -19.92 6.58 -9.00
CA LEU A 74 -19.59 8.00 -8.98
C LEU A 74 -18.12 8.23 -8.64
N TYR A 75 -17.52 7.40 -7.77
CA TYR A 75 -16.06 7.40 -7.55
C TYR A 75 -15.31 7.12 -8.86
N LEU A 76 -15.71 6.08 -9.59
CA LEU A 76 -15.11 5.70 -10.87
C LEU A 76 -15.20 6.81 -11.92
N TYR A 77 -16.36 7.48 -12.03
CA TYR A 77 -16.54 8.59 -12.94
C TYR A 77 -15.67 9.80 -12.58
N ILE A 78 -15.55 10.14 -11.29
CA ILE A 78 -14.69 11.24 -10.87
C ILE A 78 -13.24 10.95 -11.26
N VAL A 79 -12.72 9.75 -10.95
CA VAL A 79 -11.36 9.36 -11.34
C VAL A 79 -11.19 9.36 -12.85
N LYS A 80 -12.15 8.80 -13.60
CA LYS A 80 -12.07 8.76 -15.07
C LYS A 80 -12.06 10.16 -15.68
N ILE A 81 -12.85 11.09 -15.15
CA ILE A 81 -12.84 12.49 -15.60
C ILE A 81 -11.47 13.11 -15.34
N ILE A 82 -10.88 12.89 -14.16
CA ILE A 82 -9.53 13.36 -13.84
C ILE A 82 -8.50 12.81 -14.81
N THR A 83 -8.51 11.50 -15.11
CA THR A 83 -7.52 10.90 -16.03
C THR A 83 -7.72 11.31 -17.48
N VAL A 84 -8.95 11.65 -17.89
CA VAL A 84 -9.22 12.22 -19.22
C VAL A 84 -8.70 13.66 -19.32
N LEU A 85 -8.87 14.48 -18.27
CA LEU A 85 -8.48 15.89 -18.28
C LEU A 85 -6.97 16.11 -18.09
N PHE A 86 -6.31 15.29 -17.25
CA PHE A 86 -4.92 15.50 -16.83
C PHE A 86 -3.98 14.38 -17.29
N GLY A 87 -4.46 13.46 -18.12
CA GLY A 87 -3.71 12.29 -18.59
C GLY A 87 -3.80 11.10 -17.63
N ASN A 88 -3.45 9.91 -18.13
CA ASN A 88 -3.48 8.68 -17.36
C ASN A 88 -2.11 8.40 -16.74
N SER A 89 -1.93 8.85 -15.50
CA SER A 89 -0.72 8.64 -14.70
C SER A 89 -1.06 8.15 -13.29
N GLU A 90 -0.09 7.54 -12.61
CA GLU A 90 -0.27 7.04 -11.24
C GLU A 90 -0.68 8.17 -10.28
N PHE A 91 -0.16 9.38 -10.51
CA PHE A 91 -0.56 10.59 -9.80
C PHE A 91 -2.05 10.88 -9.97
N THR A 92 -2.52 10.96 -11.22
CA THR A 92 -3.93 11.27 -11.53
C THR A 92 -4.92 10.21 -11.07
N LEU A 93 -4.50 8.93 -11.04
CA LEU A 93 -5.31 7.86 -10.49
C LEU A 93 -5.50 8.01 -8.97
N ARG A 94 -4.46 8.48 -8.25
CA ARG A 94 -4.48 8.60 -6.79
C ARG A 94 -5.06 9.93 -6.28
N ILE A 95 -5.00 11.01 -7.07
CA ILE A 95 -5.27 12.38 -6.57
C ILE A 95 -6.66 12.53 -5.95
N PHE A 96 -7.68 11.79 -6.40
CA PHE A 96 -9.01 11.85 -5.78
C PHE A 96 -9.02 11.32 -4.35
N SER A 97 -8.14 10.38 -4.01
CA SER A 97 -7.93 9.92 -2.62
C SER A 97 -7.34 11.03 -1.75
N ALA A 98 -6.38 11.81 -2.26
CA ALA A 98 -5.86 12.99 -1.54
C ALA A 98 -6.92 14.08 -1.37
N ILE A 99 -7.72 14.37 -2.42
CA ILE A 99 -8.83 15.32 -2.33
C ILE A 99 -9.85 14.86 -1.26
N SER A 100 -10.17 13.56 -1.24
CA SER A 100 -11.06 12.96 -0.23
C SER A 100 -10.47 13.06 1.17
N TYR A 101 -9.16 12.86 1.34
CA TYR A 101 -8.48 13.06 2.61
C TYR A 101 -8.59 14.51 3.10
N VAL A 102 -8.33 15.50 2.25
CA VAL A 102 -8.50 16.93 2.61
C VAL A 102 -9.96 17.24 2.93
N GLY A 103 -10.90 16.71 2.14
CA GLY A 103 -12.34 16.83 2.38
C GLY A 103 -12.77 16.26 3.73
N LEU A 104 -12.24 15.08 4.11
CA LEU A 104 -12.44 14.48 5.43
C LEU A 104 -11.98 15.43 6.54
N LEU A 105 -10.78 16.01 6.43
CA LEU A 105 -10.24 16.91 7.45
C LEU A 105 -11.08 18.19 7.58
N ALA A 106 -11.57 18.74 6.47
CA ALA A 106 -12.48 19.88 6.48
C ALA A 106 -13.81 19.54 7.19
N CYS A 107 -14.39 18.36 6.91
CA CYS A 107 -15.59 17.89 7.60
C CYS A 107 -15.32 17.64 9.09
N ALA A 108 -14.18 17.04 9.45
CA ALA A 108 -13.80 16.81 10.84
C ALA A 108 -13.67 18.13 11.61
N TYR A 109 -13.04 19.15 11.01
CA TYR A 109 -12.97 20.49 11.59
C TYR A 109 -14.36 21.08 11.83
N TYR A 110 -15.25 21.00 10.82
CA TYR A 110 -16.62 21.47 10.95
C TYR A 110 -17.36 20.78 12.10
N LEU A 111 -17.26 19.44 12.20
CA LEU A 111 -17.92 18.68 13.25
C LEU A 111 -17.36 19.04 14.63
N LEU A 112 -16.05 19.02 14.82
CA LEU A 112 -15.41 19.32 16.11
C LEU A 112 -15.68 20.78 16.55
N GLY A 113 -15.55 21.75 15.64
CA GLY A 113 -15.64 23.17 15.96
C GLY A 113 -17.05 23.76 15.94
N ARG A 114 -17.93 23.35 15.01
CA ARG A 114 -19.26 23.96 14.81
C ARG A 114 -20.41 23.13 15.37
N VAL A 115 -20.28 21.81 15.32
CA VAL A 115 -21.31 20.88 15.83
C VAL A 115 -21.09 20.65 17.31
N TYR A 116 -19.94 20.06 17.68
CA TYR A 116 -19.62 19.73 19.06
C TYR A 116 -19.06 20.90 19.87
N LYS A 117 -18.56 21.94 19.18
CA LYS A 117 -18.03 23.17 19.79
C LYS A 117 -16.91 22.90 20.81
N ILE A 118 -16.03 21.95 20.47
CA ILE A 118 -14.81 21.68 21.24
C ILE A 118 -13.95 22.93 21.27
N VAL A 119 -13.27 23.18 22.40
CA VAL A 119 -12.46 24.39 22.59
C VAL A 119 -11.24 24.42 21.66
N SER A 120 -10.61 23.26 21.46
CA SER A 120 -9.42 23.09 20.61
C SER A 120 -9.67 22.13 19.43
N PRO A 121 -10.49 22.50 18.42
CA PRO A 121 -10.87 21.59 17.34
C PRO A 121 -9.70 21.21 16.43
N MET A 122 -8.69 22.08 16.28
CA MET A 122 -7.52 21.79 15.44
C MET A 122 -6.71 20.60 15.94
N LEU A 123 -6.73 20.33 17.26
CA LEU A 123 -6.04 19.15 17.79
C LEU A 123 -6.62 17.84 17.28
N GLY A 124 -7.96 17.71 17.31
CA GLY A 124 -8.62 16.52 16.79
C GLY A 124 -8.41 16.36 15.30
N VAL A 125 -8.39 17.47 14.55
CA VAL A 125 -8.08 17.46 13.11
C VAL A 125 -6.64 17.04 12.85
N GLY A 126 -5.66 17.60 13.57
CA GLY A 126 -4.25 17.24 13.44
C GLY A 126 -3.97 15.77 13.82
N PHE A 127 -4.68 15.25 14.83
CA PHE A 127 -4.63 13.82 15.16
C PHE A 127 -5.19 12.95 14.04
N ILE A 128 -6.38 13.25 13.51
CA ILE A 128 -6.96 12.50 12.39
C ILE A 128 -6.03 12.58 11.16
N ALA A 129 -5.47 13.76 10.89
CA ALA A 129 -4.58 13.98 9.75
C ALA A 129 -3.31 13.10 9.82
N THR A 130 -2.76 12.90 11.02
CA THR A 130 -1.51 12.14 11.20
C THR A 130 -1.73 10.63 11.37
N MET A 131 -2.95 10.12 11.28
CA MET A 131 -3.19 8.67 11.29
C MET A 131 -2.49 8.00 10.10
N SER A 132 -1.55 7.10 10.35
CA SER A 132 -0.73 6.45 9.32
C SER A 132 -1.57 5.75 8.25
N GLY A 133 -2.64 5.05 8.65
CA GLY A 133 -3.58 4.41 7.72
C GLY A 133 -4.27 5.40 6.79
N LEU A 134 -4.70 6.57 7.28
CA LEU A 134 -5.36 7.58 6.45
C LEU A 134 -4.37 8.23 5.48
N LEU A 135 -3.14 8.52 5.91
CA LEU A 135 -2.07 9.03 5.04
C LEU A 135 -1.72 8.03 3.94
N TYR A 136 -1.57 6.76 4.29
CA TYR A 136 -1.30 5.68 3.34
C TYR A 136 -2.39 5.60 2.26
N TYR A 137 -3.66 5.52 2.65
CA TYR A 137 -4.78 5.44 1.70
C TYR A 137 -5.10 6.75 0.97
N ALA A 138 -4.62 7.90 1.46
CA ALA A 138 -4.65 9.17 0.72
C ALA A 138 -3.74 9.17 -0.52
N ASN A 139 -2.77 8.25 -0.58
CA ASN A 139 -1.89 8.01 -1.73
C ASN A 139 -2.16 6.65 -2.40
N GLU A 140 -3.36 6.08 -2.26
CA GLU A 140 -3.74 4.82 -2.93
C GLU A 140 -4.96 4.99 -3.85
N PHE A 141 -4.89 4.43 -5.06
CA PHE A 141 -5.97 4.42 -6.02
C PHE A 141 -7.03 3.36 -5.67
N LYS A 142 -7.77 3.65 -4.59
CA LYS A 142 -8.90 2.87 -4.08
C LYS A 142 -9.97 3.78 -3.45
N PRO A 143 -11.23 3.34 -3.35
CA PRO A 143 -12.32 4.16 -2.82
C PRO A 143 -12.27 4.37 -1.29
N TYR A 144 -11.36 3.73 -0.56
CA TYR A 144 -11.35 3.71 0.91
C TYR A 144 -11.29 5.11 1.53
N MET A 145 -10.49 6.02 0.97
CA MET A 145 -10.40 7.39 1.45
C MET A 145 -11.66 8.21 1.09
N SER A 146 -12.25 7.95 -0.09
CA SER A 146 -13.56 8.51 -0.49
C SER A 146 -14.67 8.07 0.46
N ASP A 147 -14.63 6.83 0.95
CA ASP A 147 -15.61 6.32 1.93
C ASP A 147 -15.58 7.10 3.25
N CYS A 148 -14.38 7.36 3.77
CA CYS A 148 -14.19 8.18 4.96
C CYS A 148 -14.76 9.59 4.77
N PHE A 149 -14.44 10.22 3.64
CA PHE A 149 -14.95 11.54 3.30
C PHE A 149 -16.47 11.57 3.20
N CYS A 150 -17.06 10.64 2.45
CA CYS A 150 -18.51 10.57 2.23
C CYS A 150 -19.27 10.40 3.55
N ILE A 151 -18.78 9.56 4.47
CA ILE A 151 -19.40 9.36 5.78
C ILE A 151 -19.37 10.65 6.62
N PHE A 152 -18.23 11.34 6.65
CA PHE A 152 -18.13 12.62 7.37
C PHE A 152 -18.97 13.72 6.69
N LEU A 153 -19.05 13.72 5.36
CA LEU A 153 -19.88 14.62 4.59
C LEU A 153 -21.37 14.41 4.89
N VAL A 154 -21.85 13.17 5.05
CA VAL A 154 -23.22 12.88 5.50
C VAL A 154 -23.51 13.57 6.84
N LEU A 155 -22.59 13.50 7.80
CA LEU A 155 -22.78 14.11 9.12
C LEU A 155 -22.85 15.64 9.03
N VAL A 156 -22.01 16.26 8.18
CA VAL A 156 -22.03 17.70 7.92
C VAL A 156 -23.34 18.12 7.22
N LEU A 157 -23.71 17.44 6.13
CA LEU A 157 -24.93 17.72 5.38
C LEU A 157 -26.18 17.56 6.25
N TYR A 158 -26.19 16.57 7.14
CA TYR A 158 -27.28 16.39 8.10
C TYR A 158 -27.36 17.54 9.12
N ASP A 159 -26.23 18.04 9.64
CA ASP A 159 -26.24 19.22 10.52
C ASP A 159 -26.78 20.46 9.79
N LEU A 160 -26.35 20.70 8.54
CA LEU A 160 -26.82 21.81 7.73
C LEU A 160 -28.32 21.71 7.41
N TYR A 161 -28.82 20.50 7.15
CA TYR A 161 -30.24 20.23 6.98
C TYR A 161 -31.03 20.47 8.27
N ASP A 162 -30.53 20.00 9.42
CA ASP A 162 -31.23 20.17 10.69
C ASP A 162 -31.31 21.65 11.10
N ARG A 163 -30.24 22.41 10.85
CA ARG A 163 -30.19 23.87 11.03
C ARG A 163 -30.97 24.67 10.00
N LYS A 164 -31.63 24.01 9.04
CA LYS A 164 -32.42 24.62 7.95
C LYS A 164 -31.62 25.48 6.97
N ILE A 165 -30.30 25.31 6.94
CA ILE A 165 -29.43 25.91 5.91
C ILE A 165 -29.61 25.14 4.59
N LEU A 166 -29.65 23.82 4.66
CA LEU A 166 -29.89 22.95 3.50
C LEU A 166 -31.38 22.57 3.42
N LYS A 167 -32.00 22.78 2.25
CA LYS A 167 -33.39 22.35 2.00
C LYS A 167 -33.48 20.82 1.99
N GLN A 168 -34.61 20.28 2.44
CA GLN A 168 -34.85 18.82 2.49
C GLN A 168 -34.64 18.14 1.14
N ALA A 169 -35.17 18.72 0.05
CA ALA A 169 -35.03 18.15 -1.29
C ALA A 169 -33.56 18.03 -1.70
N VAL A 170 -32.75 19.06 -1.44
CA VAL A 170 -31.32 19.05 -1.75
C VAL A 170 -30.59 18.01 -0.89
N PHE A 171 -30.91 17.93 0.41
CA PHE A 171 -30.33 16.90 1.28
C PHE A 171 -30.64 15.48 0.78
N VAL A 172 -31.88 15.20 0.36
CA VAL A 172 -32.27 13.90 -0.20
C VAL A 172 -31.52 13.60 -1.50
N VAL A 173 -31.43 14.56 -2.43
CA VAL A 173 -30.68 14.37 -3.68
C VAL A 173 -29.21 14.09 -3.41
N LEU A 174 -28.57 14.84 -2.51
CA LEU A 174 -27.17 14.59 -2.13
C LEU A 174 -27.00 13.22 -1.47
N SER A 175 -27.92 12.80 -0.59
CA SER A 175 -27.91 11.45 -0.01
C SER A 175 -28.00 10.36 -1.08
N MET A 176 -28.88 10.53 -2.07
CA MET A 176 -28.99 9.58 -3.19
C MET A 176 -27.69 9.51 -3.98
N LEU A 177 -27.06 10.65 -4.30
CA LEU A 177 -25.78 10.70 -5.02
C LEU A 177 -24.65 10.04 -4.23
N LEU A 178 -24.59 10.25 -2.91
CA LEU A 178 -23.54 9.67 -2.06
C LEU A 178 -23.55 8.15 -2.06
N VAL A 179 -24.72 7.51 -2.15
CA VAL A 179 -24.82 6.05 -2.30
C VAL A 179 -24.03 5.52 -3.50
N TRP A 180 -23.88 6.32 -4.56
CA TRP A 180 -23.08 5.97 -5.73
C TRP A 180 -21.60 6.35 -5.60
N ALA A 181 -21.23 7.18 -4.62
CA ALA A 181 -19.86 7.63 -4.37
C ALA A 181 -19.11 6.77 -3.34
N SER A 182 -19.84 6.10 -2.45
CA SER A 182 -19.29 5.31 -1.35
C SER A 182 -20.20 4.13 -1.00
N SER A 183 -19.64 2.92 -0.96
CA SER A 183 -20.40 1.71 -0.61
C SER A 183 -20.90 1.69 0.85
N PRO A 184 -20.08 2.02 1.88
CA PRO A 184 -20.51 1.97 3.28
C PRO A 184 -21.39 3.16 3.71
N VAL A 185 -21.54 4.21 2.89
CA VAL A 185 -22.31 5.41 3.29
C VAL A 185 -23.77 5.09 3.63
N ILE A 186 -24.31 4.02 3.04
CA ILE A 186 -25.70 3.59 3.28
C ILE A 186 -25.96 3.28 4.75
N PHE A 187 -24.98 2.77 5.51
CA PHE A 187 -25.14 2.49 6.93
C PHE A 187 -25.37 3.76 7.75
N PHE A 188 -24.66 4.84 7.41
CA PHE A 188 -24.81 6.14 8.06
C PHE A 188 -26.05 6.89 7.59
N LEU A 189 -26.41 6.79 6.30
CA LEU A 189 -27.67 7.32 5.80
C LEU A 189 -28.88 6.62 6.46
N ALA A 190 -28.84 5.30 6.58
CA ALA A 190 -29.86 4.54 7.29
C ALA A 190 -29.98 4.98 8.75
N ALA A 191 -28.87 5.25 9.43
CA ALA A 191 -28.87 5.83 10.78
C ALA A 191 -29.54 7.22 10.82
N VAL A 192 -29.22 8.12 9.87
CA VAL A 192 -29.82 9.47 9.78
C VAL A 192 -31.33 9.39 9.54
N TYR A 193 -31.77 8.65 8.51
CA TYR A 193 -33.18 8.56 8.15
C TYR A 193 -33.99 7.78 9.20
N GLY A 194 -33.41 6.72 9.78
CA GLY A 194 -34.00 5.97 10.88
C GLY A 194 -34.18 6.84 12.13
N TYR A 195 -33.16 7.63 12.50
CA TYR A 195 -33.26 8.59 13.60
C TYR A 195 -34.38 9.61 13.35
N ASN A 196 -34.42 10.21 12.16
CA ASN A 196 -35.45 11.18 11.79
C ASN A 196 -36.87 10.58 11.80
N PHE A 197 -37.02 9.34 11.35
CA PHE A 197 -38.28 8.62 11.39
C PHE A 197 -38.75 8.41 12.84
N VAL A 198 -37.87 7.94 13.73
CA VAL A 198 -38.19 7.77 15.16
C VAL A 198 -38.55 9.12 15.81
N GLN A 199 -37.83 10.20 15.49
CA GLN A 199 -38.19 11.54 15.98
C GLN A 199 -39.55 12.00 15.44
N ALA A 200 -39.87 11.73 14.17
CA ALA A 200 -41.17 12.06 13.59
C ALA A 200 -42.31 11.31 14.29
N LEU A 201 -42.15 10.02 14.58
CA LEU A 201 -43.12 9.22 15.34
C LEU A 201 -43.40 9.83 16.72
N LYS A 202 -42.35 10.29 17.42
CA LYS A 202 -42.48 10.96 18.73
C LYS A 202 -43.30 12.24 18.66
N THR A 203 -43.30 12.95 17.53
CA THR A 203 -44.13 14.17 17.37
C THR A 203 -45.61 13.89 17.13
N ARG A 204 -45.99 12.64 16.77
CA ARG A 204 -47.36 12.23 16.38
C ARG A 204 -47.99 13.03 15.24
N LYS A 205 -47.21 13.81 14.48
CA LYS A 205 -47.69 14.60 13.34
C LYS A 205 -47.55 13.79 12.05
N VAL A 206 -48.68 13.44 11.44
CA VAL A 206 -48.74 12.65 10.18
C VAL A 206 -47.87 13.26 9.08
N GLU A 207 -47.87 14.59 8.94
CA GLU A 207 -47.07 15.28 7.94
C GLU A 207 -45.55 15.02 8.11
N LYS A 208 -45.05 15.06 9.35
CA LYS A 208 -43.63 14.79 9.64
C LYS A 208 -43.26 13.35 9.37
N ILE A 209 -44.15 12.42 9.71
CA ILE A 209 -43.97 10.98 9.46
C ILE A 209 -43.94 10.72 7.95
N ARG A 210 -44.90 11.26 7.20
CA ARG A 210 -44.96 11.15 5.73
C ARG A 210 -43.69 11.69 5.08
N LYS A 211 -43.21 12.87 5.51
CA LYS A 211 -41.95 13.45 5.00
C LYS A 211 -40.74 12.56 5.30
N ALA A 212 -40.65 12.01 6.51
CA ALA A 212 -39.57 11.09 6.88
C ALA A 212 -39.59 9.82 6.01
N ILE A 213 -40.75 9.17 5.87
CA ILE A 213 -40.95 7.98 5.02
C ILE A 213 -40.60 8.28 3.57
N LEU A 214 -41.10 9.37 3.00
CA LEU A 214 -40.82 9.72 1.59
C LEU A 214 -39.33 9.95 1.37
N SER A 215 -38.68 10.71 2.26
CA SER A 215 -37.25 11.02 2.13
C SER A 215 -36.36 9.78 2.28
N GLY A 216 -36.64 8.93 3.27
CA GLY A 216 -35.91 7.67 3.46
C GLY A 216 -36.19 6.68 2.34
N GLY A 217 -37.44 6.61 1.86
CA GLY A 217 -37.86 5.77 0.74
C GLY A 217 -37.13 6.10 -0.56
N LEU A 218 -36.96 7.39 -0.89
CA LEU A 218 -36.21 7.80 -2.08
C LEU A 218 -34.73 7.39 -2.02
N VAL A 219 -34.09 7.54 -0.86
CA VAL A 219 -32.69 7.10 -0.66
C VAL A 219 -32.58 5.57 -0.71
N LEU A 220 -33.54 4.86 -0.10
CA LEU A 220 -33.60 3.41 -0.18
C LEU A 220 -33.78 2.93 -1.62
N VAL A 221 -34.64 3.56 -2.41
CA VAL A 221 -34.79 3.24 -3.85
C VAL A 221 -33.46 3.46 -4.58
N SER A 222 -32.76 4.56 -4.34
CA SER A 222 -31.42 4.80 -4.93
C SER A 222 -30.43 3.68 -4.58
N PHE A 223 -30.41 3.26 -3.32
CA PHE A 223 -29.59 2.12 -2.88
C PHE A 223 -30.00 0.80 -3.51
N LEU A 224 -31.29 0.50 -3.60
CA LEU A 224 -31.75 -0.73 -4.24
C LEU A 224 -31.36 -0.76 -5.71
N VAL A 225 -31.53 0.35 -6.43
CA VAL A 225 -31.07 0.47 -7.82
C VAL A 225 -29.56 0.24 -7.91
N ASN A 226 -28.77 0.89 -7.05
CA ASN A 226 -27.32 0.67 -6.99
C ASN A 226 -26.95 -0.79 -6.68
N TYR A 227 -27.63 -1.42 -5.72
CA TYR A 227 -27.35 -2.80 -5.31
C TYR A 227 -27.64 -3.78 -6.45
N TRP A 228 -28.84 -3.73 -7.03
CA TRP A 228 -29.25 -4.67 -8.08
C TRP A 228 -28.46 -4.48 -9.36
N TYR A 229 -28.17 -3.23 -9.74
CA TYR A 229 -27.46 -2.92 -10.97
C TYR A 229 -25.95 -3.17 -10.84
N TRP A 230 -25.33 -2.78 -9.72
CA TRP A 230 -23.87 -2.68 -9.62
C TRP A 230 -23.24 -3.62 -8.59
N LEU A 231 -23.74 -3.65 -7.34
CA LEU A 231 -23.07 -4.39 -6.27
C LEU A 231 -23.36 -5.89 -6.29
N ARG A 232 -24.59 -6.29 -6.65
CA ARG A 232 -25.07 -7.68 -6.58
C ARG A 232 -24.21 -8.65 -7.39
N PRO A 233 -23.81 -8.38 -8.65
CA PRO A 233 -22.97 -9.31 -9.41
C PRO A 233 -21.64 -9.62 -8.71
N VAL A 234 -21.01 -8.63 -8.09
CA VAL A 234 -19.75 -8.81 -7.37
C VAL A 234 -19.97 -9.48 -6.02
N ALA A 235 -20.98 -9.04 -5.27
CA ALA A 235 -21.30 -9.55 -3.93
C ALA A 235 -21.70 -11.03 -3.93
N LEU A 236 -22.18 -11.56 -5.06
CA LEU A 236 -22.54 -12.97 -5.23
C LEU A 236 -21.49 -13.78 -5.98
N SER A 237 -20.35 -13.17 -6.36
CA SER A 237 -19.30 -13.92 -7.05
C SER A 237 -18.60 -14.90 -6.10
N PRO A 238 -18.39 -16.17 -6.51
CA PRO A 238 -17.74 -17.18 -5.65
C PRO A 238 -16.38 -16.73 -5.11
N PHE A 239 -15.60 -16.05 -5.96
CA PHE A 239 -14.31 -15.49 -5.60
C PHE A 239 -14.41 -14.49 -4.44
N MET A 240 -15.35 -13.53 -4.49
CA MET A 240 -15.50 -12.54 -3.43
C MET A 240 -16.01 -13.16 -2.13
N THR A 241 -16.95 -14.11 -2.24
CA THR A 241 -17.49 -14.78 -1.04
C THR A 241 -16.42 -15.59 -0.33
N SER A 242 -15.55 -16.33 -1.05
CA SER A 242 -14.45 -17.08 -0.45
C SER A 242 -13.33 -16.18 0.06
N TYR A 243 -13.02 -15.11 -0.67
CA TYR A 243 -11.94 -14.20 -0.30
C TYR A 243 -12.21 -13.45 1.02
N TRP A 244 -13.48 -13.15 1.31
CA TRP A 244 -13.89 -12.38 2.49
C TRP A 244 -14.50 -13.21 3.62
N GLU A 245 -14.49 -14.54 3.53
CA GLU A 245 -15.15 -15.44 4.48
C GLU A 245 -14.67 -15.23 5.93
N GLU A 246 -13.36 -15.08 6.13
CA GLU A 246 -12.77 -14.84 7.46
C GLU A 246 -12.88 -13.38 7.94
N SER A 247 -13.39 -12.47 7.10
CA SER A 247 -13.60 -11.06 7.43
C SER A 247 -15.04 -10.76 7.90
N VAL A 248 -15.78 -11.77 8.35
CA VAL A 248 -17.14 -11.61 8.90
C VAL A 248 -17.05 -11.25 10.40
N PHE A 249 -17.53 -10.07 10.81
CA PHE A 249 -17.49 -9.64 12.21
C PHE A 249 -18.49 -10.45 13.07
N PRO A 250 -18.04 -11.24 14.06
CA PRO A 250 -18.94 -12.06 14.86
C PRO A 250 -19.59 -11.20 15.97
N LEU A 251 -20.74 -10.59 15.66
CA LEU A 251 -21.48 -9.76 16.62
C LEU A 251 -21.96 -10.57 17.83
N TRP A 252 -22.25 -11.86 17.63
CA TRP A 252 -22.63 -12.82 18.66
C TRP A 252 -21.52 -13.85 18.81
N ILE A 253 -20.92 -13.94 20.00
CA ILE A 253 -19.88 -14.93 20.29
C ILE A 253 -20.55 -16.21 20.78
N THR A 254 -20.69 -17.19 19.89
CA THR A 254 -21.35 -18.47 20.18
C THR A 254 -20.36 -19.64 20.29
N SER A 255 -19.14 -19.45 19.81
CA SER A 255 -18.09 -20.46 19.78
C SER A 255 -16.70 -19.88 20.07
N LEU A 256 -15.74 -20.76 20.37
CA LEU A 256 -14.33 -20.36 20.47
C LEU A 256 -13.77 -19.87 19.12
N ALA A 257 -14.31 -20.35 18.01
CA ALA A 257 -13.94 -19.88 16.68
C ALA A 257 -14.35 -18.41 16.48
N ASP A 258 -15.57 -18.05 16.88
CA ASP A 258 -16.06 -16.66 16.85
C ASP A 258 -15.16 -15.75 17.69
N LEU A 259 -14.78 -16.20 18.89
CA LEU A 259 -13.89 -15.43 19.77
C LEU A 259 -12.51 -15.23 19.14
N LYS A 260 -11.90 -16.29 18.58
CA LYS A 260 -10.61 -16.20 17.89
C LYS A 260 -10.69 -15.27 16.68
N ARG A 261 -11.76 -15.35 15.89
CA ARG A 261 -12.00 -14.45 14.77
C ARG A 261 -12.15 -13.00 15.22
N LEU A 262 -12.94 -12.73 16.26
CA LEU A 262 -13.06 -11.38 16.83
C LEU A 262 -11.71 -10.82 17.25
N ILE A 263 -10.91 -11.61 17.97
CA ILE A 263 -9.57 -11.21 18.42
C ILE A 263 -8.68 -10.88 17.22
N PHE A 264 -8.65 -11.76 16.21
CA PHE A 264 -7.87 -11.54 14.99
C PHE A 264 -8.27 -10.25 14.27
N LEU A 265 -9.56 -10.05 14.01
CA LEU A 265 -10.09 -8.86 13.35
C LEU A 265 -9.78 -7.58 14.14
N MET A 266 -9.92 -7.62 15.46
CA MET A 266 -9.62 -6.48 16.33
C MET A 266 -8.11 -6.23 16.43
N GLN A 267 -7.25 -7.24 16.37
CA GLN A 267 -5.80 -7.08 16.30
C GLN A 267 -5.39 -6.41 14.99
N GLU A 268 -5.90 -6.86 13.85
CA GLU A 268 -5.64 -6.24 12.54
C GLU A 268 -6.13 -4.78 12.51
N PHE A 269 -7.33 -4.52 13.01
CA PHE A 269 -7.88 -3.17 13.07
C PHE A 269 -7.07 -2.26 14.03
N SER A 270 -6.65 -2.79 15.18
CA SER A 270 -5.89 -2.03 16.18
C SER A 270 -4.44 -1.77 15.81
N ALA A 271 -3.88 -2.53 14.85
CA ALA A 271 -2.47 -2.43 14.47
C ALA A 271 -2.04 -1.01 14.05
N SER A 272 -2.95 -0.22 13.47
CA SER A 272 -2.66 1.17 13.08
C SER A 272 -2.48 2.14 14.25
N PHE A 273 -2.90 1.76 15.47
CA PHE A 273 -2.73 2.56 16.70
C PHE A 273 -1.58 2.06 17.59
N CYS A 274 -0.80 1.07 17.11
CA CYS A 274 0.27 0.42 17.86
C CYS A 274 -0.16 0.04 19.29
N TYR A 275 0.67 0.32 20.30
CA TYR A 275 0.37 0.05 21.71
C TYR A 275 -0.70 0.99 22.32
N GLY A 276 -1.15 1.99 21.58
CA GLY A 276 -2.09 3.02 22.04
C GLY A 276 -3.57 2.70 21.85
N ALA A 277 -3.91 1.58 21.19
CA ALA A 277 -5.29 1.26 20.82
C ALA A 277 -6.28 1.29 22.00
N LEU A 278 -5.90 0.72 23.16
CA LEU A 278 -6.74 0.71 24.36
C LEU A 278 -7.04 2.12 24.89
N LEU A 279 -6.06 3.03 24.84
CA LEU A 279 -6.27 4.43 25.23
C LEU A 279 -7.25 5.13 24.28
N ILE A 280 -7.10 4.92 22.97
CA ILE A 280 -8.01 5.45 21.95
C ILE A 280 -9.44 4.96 22.19
N TYR A 281 -9.62 3.66 22.40
CA TYR A 281 -10.93 3.07 22.68
C TYR A 281 -11.53 3.58 23.97
N ALA A 282 -10.76 3.65 25.06
CA ALA A 282 -11.23 4.16 26.34
C ALA A 282 -11.71 5.62 26.23
N LEU A 283 -10.91 6.50 25.61
CA LEU A 283 -11.27 7.90 25.40
C LEU A 283 -12.45 8.05 24.43
N ALA A 284 -12.50 7.25 23.36
CA ALA A 284 -13.63 7.25 22.44
C ALA A 284 -14.94 6.83 23.13
N CYS A 285 -14.88 5.81 24.01
CA CYS A 285 -16.01 5.40 24.86
C CYS A 285 -16.46 6.52 25.79
N VAL A 286 -15.51 7.18 26.48
CA VAL A 286 -15.83 8.34 27.34
C VAL A 286 -16.50 9.46 26.53
N GLY A 287 -15.96 9.78 25.35
CA GLY A 287 -16.51 10.80 24.47
C GLY A 287 -17.90 10.46 23.96
N ALA A 288 -18.13 9.20 23.57
CA ALA A 288 -19.42 8.69 23.17
C ALA A 288 -20.44 8.79 24.31
N VAL A 289 -20.12 8.26 25.50
CA VAL A 289 -21.01 8.28 26.68
C VAL A 289 -21.31 9.73 27.08
N ALA A 290 -20.31 10.59 27.22
CA ALA A 290 -20.50 11.99 27.60
C ALA A 290 -21.39 12.75 26.60
N SER A 291 -21.24 12.49 25.30
CA SER A 291 -22.04 13.14 24.26
C SER A 291 -23.48 12.60 24.21
N ILE A 292 -23.68 11.30 24.43
CA ILE A 292 -25.02 10.71 24.58
C ILE A 292 -25.75 11.29 25.79
N LEU A 293 -25.08 11.43 26.94
CA LEU A 293 -25.65 12.03 28.14
C LEU A 293 -26.05 13.50 27.92
N LYS A 294 -25.32 14.22 27.05
CA LYS A 294 -25.67 15.57 26.56
C LYS A 294 -26.76 15.57 25.48
N ARG A 295 -27.25 14.40 25.06
CA ARG A 295 -28.23 14.18 23.98
C ARG A 295 -27.76 14.70 22.61
N GLU A 296 -26.46 14.62 22.34
CA GLU A 296 -25.90 14.99 21.05
C GLU A 296 -26.38 14.03 19.95
N LYS A 297 -27.28 14.53 19.10
CA LYS A 297 -27.91 13.75 18.02
C LYS A 297 -26.90 13.13 17.05
N GLN A 298 -25.79 13.83 16.80
CA GLN A 298 -24.75 13.40 15.85
C GLN A 298 -24.01 12.17 16.37
N THR A 299 -23.71 12.11 17.67
CA THR A 299 -23.10 10.93 18.29
C THR A 299 -24.03 9.72 18.19
N ILE A 300 -25.33 9.89 18.43
CA ILE A 300 -26.32 8.81 18.30
C ILE A 300 -26.31 8.26 16.86
N ILE A 301 -26.33 9.14 15.86
CA ILE A 301 -26.29 8.74 14.45
C ILE A 301 -24.99 8.01 14.09
N ILE A 302 -23.84 8.51 14.56
CA ILE A 302 -22.55 7.85 14.36
C ILE A 302 -22.59 6.43 14.92
N LEU A 303 -23.02 6.26 16.17
CA LEU A 303 -23.06 4.95 16.81
C LEU A 303 -24.06 4.00 16.15
N LEU A 304 -25.22 4.50 15.72
CA LEU A 304 -26.16 3.71 14.92
C LEU A 304 -25.55 3.26 13.59
N GLY A 305 -24.82 4.15 12.89
CA GLY A 305 -24.11 3.80 11.65
C GLY A 305 -23.04 2.72 11.87
N VAL A 306 -22.27 2.82 12.96
CA VAL A 306 -21.32 1.79 13.38
C VAL A 306 -22.02 0.46 13.63
N VAL A 307 -23.10 0.45 14.43
CA VAL A 307 -23.86 -0.77 14.73
C VAL A 307 -24.44 -1.40 13.46
N LEU A 308 -25.00 -0.60 12.54
CA LEU A 308 -25.54 -1.10 11.27
C LEU A 308 -24.45 -1.69 10.38
N THR A 309 -23.25 -1.11 10.38
CA THR A 309 -22.09 -1.65 9.65
C THR A 309 -21.66 -3.01 10.25
N LEU A 310 -21.52 -3.09 11.58
CA LEU A 310 -21.16 -4.33 12.26
C LEU A 310 -22.22 -5.41 12.09
N PHE A 311 -23.50 -5.03 12.13
CA PHE A 311 -24.61 -5.93 11.84
C PHE A 311 -24.53 -6.48 10.41
N ALA A 312 -24.36 -5.59 9.41
CA ALA A 312 -24.19 -6.01 8.02
C ALA A 312 -22.99 -6.96 7.83
N SER A 313 -21.92 -6.74 8.59
CA SER A 313 -20.78 -7.65 8.61
C SER A 313 -21.11 -9.01 9.22
N SER A 314 -21.82 -9.05 10.35
CA SER A 314 -22.20 -10.29 11.03
C SER A 314 -23.10 -11.21 10.23
N ILE A 315 -23.84 -10.67 9.25
CA ILE A 315 -24.67 -11.43 8.32
C ILE A 315 -23.97 -11.69 6.97
N GLY A 316 -22.66 -11.46 6.89
CA GLY A 316 -21.84 -11.72 5.70
C GLY A 316 -22.12 -10.78 4.51
N LYS A 317 -22.70 -9.60 4.75
CA LYS A 317 -23.02 -8.61 3.69
C LYS A 317 -22.00 -7.48 3.58
N TYR A 318 -21.08 -7.37 4.52
CA TYR A 318 -19.97 -6.42 4.45
C TYR A 318 -18.72 -6.96 5.16
N PRO A 319 -17.57 -7.08 4.50
CA PRO A 319 -16.34 -7.50 5.16
C PRO A 319 -15.83 -6.47 6.18
N PHE A 320 -15.51 -6.93 7.37
CA PHE A 320 -14.73 -6.20 8.37
C PHE A 320 -13.25 -6.46 8.12
N ASN A 321 -12.65 -5.64 7.27
CA ASN A 321 -11.20 -5.62 7.04
C ASN A 321 -10.71 -4.18 7.19
N SER A 322 -9.52 -3.96 7.77
CA SER A 322 -9.01 -2.63 8.15
C SER A 322 -9.10 -1.58 7.02
N ARG A 323 -8.89 -1.99 5.76
CA ARG A 323 -9.01 -1.10 4.59
C ARG A 323 -10.45 -0.77 4.18
N LEU A 324 -11.38 -1.70 4.42
CA LEU A 324 -12.80 -1.55 4.07
C LEU A 324 -13.61 -0.86 5.18
N VAL A 325 -13.15 -0.92 6.43
CA VAL A 325 -13.72 -0.17 7.55
C VAL A 325 -12.86 1.04 7.93
N LEU A 326 -12.06 1.55 6.99
CA LEU A 326 -11.14 2.68 7.21
C LEU A 326 -11.85 3.93 7.78
N PHE A 327 -13.13 4.11 7.48
CA PHE A 327 -13.95 5.20 8.00
C PHE A 327 -14.20 5.13 9.51
N PHE A 328 -13.96 3.99 10.17
CA PHE A 328 -14.00 3.91 11.63
C PHE A 328 -12.83 4.64 12.30
N TYR A 329 -11.66 4.74 11.67
CA TYR A 329 -10.51 5.44 12.25
C TYR A 329 -10.78 6.92 12.53
N PRO A 330 -11.27 7.75 11.57
CA PRO A 330 -11.59 9.13 11.86
C PRO A 330 -12.81 9.27 12.79
N VAL A 331 -13.77 8.32 12.77
CA VAL A 331 -14.87 8.28 13.77
C VAL A 331 -14.32 8.11 15.18
N LEU A 332 -13.39 7.17 15.37
CA LEU A 332 -12.70 6.97 16.65
C LEU A 332 -11.94 8.22 17.05
N GLY A 333 -11.18 8.84 16.14
CA GLY A 333 -10.47 10.08 16.43
C GLY A 333 -11.39 11.23 16.87
N LEU A 334 -12.54 11.40 16.20
CA LEU A 334 -13.55 12.37 16.60
C LEU A 334 -14.08 12.09 18.01
N LEU A 335 -14.42 10.84 18.33
CA LEU A 335 -14.92 10.45 19.65
C LEU A 335 -13.84 10.56 20.74
N THR A 336 -12.59 10.22 20.44
CA THR A 336 -11.45 10.34 21.36
C THR A 336 -11.28 11.79 21.84
N PHE A 337 -11.34 12.77 20.93
CA PHE A 337 -11.22 14.19 21.31
C PHE A 337 -12.44 14.73 22.04
N LEU A 338 -13.63 14.19 21.77
CA LEU A 338 -14.80 14.44 22.63
C LEU A 338 -14.59 13.88 24.05
N GLY A 339 -13.90 12.73 24.17
CA GLY A 339 -13.55 12.13 25.46
C GLY A 339 -12.55 12.99 26.24
N ILE A 340 -11.49 13.46 25.58
CA ILE A 340 -10.52 14.38 26.19
C ILE A 340 -11.25 15.64 26.69
N GLU A 341 -12.05 16.30 25.84
CA GLU A 341 -12.83 17.49 26.22
C GLU A 341 -13.79 17.19 27.38
N ALA A 342 -14.44 16.02 27.40
CA ALA A 342 -15.34 15.65 28.49
C ALA A 342 -14.61 15.54 29.84
N LEU A 343 -13.43 14.92 29.87
CA LEU A 343 -12.62 14.74 31.08
C LEU A 343 -11.99 16.04 31.58
N THR A 344 -11.68 16.97 30.66
CA THR A 344 -10.91 18.18 30.98
C THR A 344 -11.78 19.42 31.06
N SER A 345 -13.06 19.33 30.67
CA SER A 345 -14.00 20.44 30.76
C SER A 345 -14.11 20.96 32.20
N ASN A 346 -13.78 22.26 32.38
CA ASN A 346 -13.67 23.03 33.64
C ASN A 346 -12.24 23.09 34.19
N LEU A 347 -11.42 23.86 33.48
CA LEU A 347 -9.96 23.91 33.56
C LEU A 347 -9.42 24.68 34.76
N ASP A 348 -9.28 23.99 35.89
CA ASP A 348 -8.22 24.31 36.86
C ASP A 348 -6.83 23.89 36.31
N LYS A 349 -5.76 24.21 37.04
CA LYS A 349 -4.38 23.91 36.62
C LYS A 349 -4.15 22.40 36.43
N ALA A 350 -4.72 21.56 37.30
CA ALA A 350 -4.55 20.10 37.25
C ALA A 350 -5.19 19.50 35.98
N LYS A 351 -6.38 19.96 35.60
CA LYS A 351 -7.08 19.51 34.39
C LYS A 351 -6.41 19.97 33.09
N LYS A 352 -5.73 21.12 33.08
CA LYS A 352 -4.90 21.54 31.94
C LYS A 352 -3.73 20.59 31.73
N SER A 353 -3.01 20.23 32.79
CA SER A 353 -1.92 19.25 32.72
C SER A 353 -2.41 17.89 32.23
N LEU A 354 -3.54 17.40 32.77
CA LEU A 354 -4.15 16.14 32.30
C LEU A 354 -4.52 16.20 30.82
N SER A 355 -5.11 17.31 30.36
CA SER A 355 -5.46 17.49 28.94
C SER A 355 -4.23 17.42 28.04
N LEU A 356 -3.14 18.07 28.43
CA LEU A 356 -1.89 18.05 27.67
C LEU A 356 -1.32 16.62 27.63
N ILE A 357 -1.24 15.93 28.78
CA ILE A 357 -0.73 14.55 28.87
C ILE A 357 -1.54 13.61 27.98
N LEU A 358 -2.88 13.61 28.12
CA LEU A 358 -3.74 12.76 27.29
C LEU A 358 -3.58 13.06 25.80
N THR A 359 -3.47 14.33 25.44
CA THR A 359 -3.27 14.72 24.04
C THR A 359 -1.92 14.25 23.51
N LEU A 360 -0.83 14.42 24.27
CA LEU A 360 0.50 13.95 23.87
C LEU A 360 0.54 12.42 23.74
N MET A 361 -0.08 11.70 24.69
CA MET A 361 -0.20 10.24 24.60
C MET A 361 -0.98 9.79 23.36
N VAL A 362 -2.09 10.47 23.04
CA VAL A 362 -2.90 10.19 21.85
C VAL A 362 -2.12 10.52 20.57
N LEU A 363 -1.45 11.67 20.49
CA LEU A 363 -0.62 12.01 19.33
C LEU A 363 0.54 11.02 19.14
N PHE A 364 1.14 10.53 20.24
CA PHE A 364 2.19 9.52 20.18
C PHE A 364 1.70 8.20 19.59
N THR A 365 0.40 7.87 19.64
CA THR A 365 -0.15 6.66 18.99
C THR A 365 0.00 6.69 17.46
N ASN A 366 0.16 7.87 16.87
CA ASN A 366 0.37 8.07 15.44
C ASN A 366 1.86 8.14 15.04
N TYR A 367 2.81 7.80 15.91
CA TYR A 367 4.25 7.96 15.64
C TYR A 367 4.72 7.25 14.37
N ALA A 368 4.05 6.17 13.95
CA ALA A 368 4.34 5.45 12.71
C ALA A 368 4.28 6.36 11.46
N SER A 369 3.44 7.40 11.47
CA SER A 369 3.36 8.38 10.37
C SER A 369 4.66 9.16 10.18
N ILE A 370 5.42 9.42 11.25
CA ILE A 370 6.72 10.10 11.21
C ILE A 370 7.73 9.24 10.42
N GLY A 371 7.53 7.92 10.37
CA GLY A 371 8.32 7.02 9.54
C GLY A 371 8.35 7.43 8.06
N TYR A 372 7.31 8.09 7.55
CA TYR A 372 7.26 8.60 6.16
C TYR A 372 8.19 9.80 5.89
N LEU A 373 8.84 10.38 6.90
CA LEU A 373 9.96 11.30 6.69
C LEU A 373 11.21 10.59 6.15
N VAL A 374 11.34 9.29 6.42
CA VAL A 374 12.42 8.46 5.88
C VAL A 374 12.01 7.95 4.52
N GLU A 375 12.80 8.26 3.49
CA GLU A 375 12.47 7.98 2.11
C GLU A 375 12.08 6.52 1.86
N HIS A 376 12.90 5.59 2.36
CA HIS A 376 12.71 4.15 2.19
C HIS A 376 11.34 3.65 2.66
N ASN A 377 10.75 4.26 3.70
CA ASN A 377 9.46 3.85 4.26
C ASN A 377 8.25 4.31 3.42
N ARG A 378 8.46 5.17 2.42
CA ARG A 378 7.39 5.65 1.52
C ARG A 378 7.14 4.67 0.37
N TYR A 379 8.13 3.84 0.03
CA TYR A 379 8.02 2.81 -0.98
C TYR A 379 7.36 1.55 -0.43
N ARG A 380 6.73 0.78 -1.32
CA ARG A 380 6.16 -0.51 -0.98
C ARG A 380 7.13 -1.61 -1.37
N ALA A 381 7.80 -2.15 -0.37
CA ALA A 381 8.71 -3.28 -0.52
C ALA A 381 8.11 -4.37 -1.43
N TYR A 382 8.94 -4.88 -2.36
CA TYR A 382 8.58 -5.91 -3.34
C TYR A 382 7.55 -5.52 -4.40
N ASN A 383 7.15 -4.24 -4.51
CA ASN A 383 6.14 -3.79 -5.48
C ASN A 383 6.62 -2.66 -6.39
N GLU A 384 7.86 -2.18 -6.22
CA GLU A 384 8.42 -1.09 -7.03
C GLU A 384 8.98 -1.65 -8.34
N ALA A 385 8.17 -1.56 -9.40
CA ALA A 385 8.47 -2.18 -10.68
C ALA A 385 8.79 -1.16 -11.79
N ASN A 386 8.42 0.10 -11.64
CA ASN A 386 8.57 1.10 -12.70
C ASN A 386 10.03 1.22 -13.19
N SER A 387 10.98 1.38 -12.28
CA SER A 387 12.41 1.48 -12.63
C SER A 387 12.96 0.22 -13.30
N LEU A 388 12.44 -0.95 -12.92
CA LEU A 388 12.82 -2.24 -13.49
C LEU A 388 12.28 -2.40 -14.91
N ILE A 389 11.03 -2.00 -15.14
CA ILE A 389 10.38 -2.03 -16.45
C ILE A 389 11.07 -1.03 -17.39
N ASP A 390 11.36 0.18 -16.92
CA ASP A 390 12.07 1.20 -17.68
C ASP A 390 13.46 0.69 -18.10
N TYR A 391 14.18 0.05 -17.18
CA TYR A 391 15.47 -0.56 -17.49
C TYR A 391 15.36 -1.64 -18.58
N VAL A 392 14.37 -2.54 -18.51
CA VAL A 392 14.18 -3.56 -19.55
C VAL A 392 13.79 -2.91 -20.88
N GLN A 393 12.96 -1.86 -20.88
CA GLN A 393 12.61 -1.12 -22.11
C GLN A 393 13.84 -0.52 -22.81
N GLU A 394 14.83 -0.08 -22.04
CA GLU A 394 16.07 0.53 -22.56
C GLU A 394 17.11 -0.50 -23.00
N GLU A 395 17.21 -1.64 -22.30
CA GLU A 395 18.36 -2.55 -22.41
C GLU A 395 18.04 -3.92 -23.04
N ILE A 396 16.76 -4.27 -23.24
CA ILE A 396 16.41 -5.53 -23.90
C ILE A 396 16.85 -5.51 -25.36
N ARG A 397 17.52 -6.60 -25.79
CA ARG A 397 18.03 -6.77 -27.15
C ARG A 397 17.10 -7.63 -28.00
N ASP A 398 17.31 -7.62 -29.31
CA ASP A 398 16.63 -8.57 -30.21
C ASP A 398 17.00 -10.01 -29.81
N GLY A 399 16.00 -10.89 -29.74
CA GLY A 399 16.15 -12.28 -29.31
C GLY A 399 15.97 -12.49 -27.80
N GLU A 400 16.19 -11.46 -26.98
CA GLU A 400 15.91 -11.52 -25.55
C GLU A 400 14.42 -11.34 -25.27
N LYS A 401 13.91 -12.04 -24.26
CA LYS A 401 12.50 -11.95 -23.83
C LYS A 401 12.36 -11.38 -22.41
N LEU A 402 11.15 -10.99 -22.05
CA LEU A 402 10.76 -10.63 -20.68
C LEU A 402 9.64 -11.55 -20.21
N TYR A 403 9.91 -12.36 -19.20
CA TYR A 403 8.87 -13.03 -18.42
C TYR A 403 8.37 -12.10 -17.30
N VAL A 404 7.05 -11.92 -17.26
CA VAL A 404 6.37 -11.13 -16.24
C VAL A 404 5.50 -12.07 -15.41
N SER A 405 5.86 -12.28 -14.15
CA SER A 405 5.08 -13.14 -13.25
C SER A 405 3.61 -12.69 -13.13
N ALA A 406 2.71 -13.62 -12.82
CA ALA A 406 1.28 -13.31 -12.71
C ALA A 406 0.97 -12.11 -11.77
N PRO A 407 1.61 -11.95 -10.59
CA PRO A 407 1.45 -10.75 -9.75
C PRO A 407 1.98 -9.46 -10.38
N ALA A 408 3.06 -9.54 -11.20
CA ALA A 408 3.65 -8.37 -11.85
C ALA A 408 2.87 -7.93 -13.10
N SER A 409 2.09 -8.83 -13.71
CA SER A 409 1.43 -8.63 -15.00
C SER A 409 0.67 -7.31 -15.11
N SER A 410 -0.15 -6.95 -14.13
CA SER A 410 -1.00 -5.75 -14.25
C SER A 410 -0.22 -4.46 -14.10
N VAL A 411 0.82 -4.46 -13.27
CA VAL A 411 1.70 -3.30 -13.09
C VAL A 411 2.51 -3.09 -14.35
N PHE A 412 3.09 -4.17 -14.88
CA PHE A 412 3.78 -4.18 -16.17
C PHE A 412 2.89 -3.64 -17.29
N LEU A 413 1.68 -4.20 -17.45
CA LEU A 413 0.78 -3.78 -18.52
C LEU A 413 0.39 -2.31 -18.39
N TYR A 414 0.11 -1.83 -17.19
CA TYR A 414 -0.16 -0.40 -17.01
C TYR A 414 1.02 0.47 -17.45
N ARG A 415 2.24 0.16 -17.00
CA ARG A 415 3.45 0.90 -17.33
C ARG A 415 3.82 0.81 -18.82
N ASN A 416 3.57 -0.34 -19.43
CA ASN A 416 3.88 -0.64 -20.83
C ASN A 416 2.73 -0.29 -21.80
N GLY A 417 1.84 0.64 -21.44
CA GLY A 417 0.75 1.09 -22.33
C GLY A 417 -0.30 0.02 -22.67
N TYR A 418 -0.33 -1.06 -21.89
CA TYR A 418 -1.11 -2.28 -22.06
C TYR A 418 -0.77 -3.06 -23.34
N ASP A 419 0.47 -2.97 -23.81
CA ASP A 419 1.02 -3.91 -24.77
C ASP A 419 1.44 -5.19 -24.04
N GLU A 420 0.79 -6.30 -24.40
CA GLU A 420 1.03 -7.63 -23.83
C GLU A 420 2.11 -8.43 -24.59
N LYS A 421 2.52 -7.96 -25.77
CA LYS A 421 3.37 -8.70 -26.70
C LYS A 421 4.78 -8.15 -26.77
N GLN A 422 4.95 -6.84 -26.61
CA GLN A 422 6.22 -6.18 -26.88
C GLN A 422 6.71 -5.28 -25.77
N ILE A 423 8.02 -5.24 -25.58
CA ILE A 423 8.72 -4.28 -24.73
C ILE A 423 10.05 -3.86 -25.38
N GLY A 424 10.40 -2.59 -25.21
CA GLY A 424 11.64 -2.01 -25.74
C GLY A 424 11.61 -1.80 -27.25
N LYS A 425 12.76 -1.43 -27.82
CA LYS A 425 12.90 -1.21 -29.27
C LYS A 425 13.30 -2.52 -29.94
N GLN A 426 12.33 -3.20 -30.54
CA GLN A 426 12.55 -4.42 -31.32
C GLN A 426 12.75 -4.08 -32.80
N THR A 427 13.69 -4.75 -33.47
CA THR A 427 13.94 -4.56 -34.91
C THR A 427 12.75 -5.04 -35.75
N ASP A 428 12.08 -6.12 -35.33
CA ASP A 428 10.83 -6.59 -35.92
C ASP A 428 9.64 -6.29 -34.98
N PRO A 429 8.76 -5.34 -35.35
CA PRO A 429 7.58 -4.98 -34.56
C PRO A 429 6.48 -6.06 -34.56
N THR A 430 6.66 -7.19 -35.22
CA THR A 430 5.70 -8.31 -35.17
C THR A 430 6.13 -9.45 -34.23
N THR A 431 7.41 -9.49 -33.85
CA THR A 431 7.95 -10.50 -32.95
C THR A 431 7.58 -10.16 -31.50
N ALA A 432 6.89 -11.08 -30.82
CA ALA A 432 6.56 -10.93 -29.40
C ALA A 432 7.77 -11.32 -28.54
N ASN A 433 8.17 -10.43 -27.64
CA ASN A 433 9.27 -10.65 -26.69
C ASN A 433 8.80 -10.58 -25.22
N VAL A 434 7.50 -10.54 -24.98
CA VAL A 434 6.91 -10.56 -23.63
C VAL A 434 6.17 -11.88 -23.39
N ILE A 435 6.44 -12.51 -22.25
CA ILE A 435 5.77 -13.71 -21.76
C ILE A 435 5.03 -13.34 -20.46
N ILE A 436 3.69 -13.25 -20.52
CA ILE A 436 2.87 -12.99 -19.33
C ILE A 436 2.57 -14.31 -18.62
N GLY A 437 3.13 -14.47 -17.41
CA GLY A 437 2.86 -15.60 -16.54
C GLY A 437 1.39 -15.64 -16.10
N ARG A 438 0.80 -16.83 -16.09
CA ARG A 438 -0.63 -17.03 -15.78
C ARG A 438 -0.84 -17.73 -14.46
N GLN A 439 0.18 -18.40 -13.94
CA GLN A 439 0.08 -19.20 -12.74
C GLN A 439 0.51 -18.43 -11.49
N TRP A 440 -0.36 -18.47 -10.47
CA TRP A 440 -0.04 -18.00 -9.13
C TRP A 440 0.64 -19.07 -8.28
N ASP A 441 0.33 -20.34 -8.58
CA ASP A 441 0.93 -21.52 -7.96
C ASP A 441 1.81 -22.26 -8.98
N MET A 442 3.12 -22.07 -8.82
CA MET A 442 4.11 -22.66 -9.70
C MET A 442 4.32 -24.17 -9.45
N LEU A 443 3.78 -24.74 -8.36
CA LEU A 443 3.84 -26.19 -8.10
C LEU A 443 2.77 -26.98 -8.85
N SER A 444 1.72 -26.33 -9.31
CA SER A 444 0.69 -26.96 -10.11
C SER A 444 1.27 -27.53 -11.42
N ALA A 445 0.62 -28.53 -12.01
CA ALA A 445 1.03 -29.07 -13.31
C ALA A 445 1.11 -27.98 -14.40
N ALA A 446 0.18 -27.02 -14.36
CA ALA A 446 0.21 -25.85 -15.25
C ALA A 446 1.40 -24.93 -14.95
N GLY A 447 1.73 -24.71 -13.67
CA GLY A 447 2.90 -23.93 -13.25
C GLY A 447 4.22 -24.56 -13.69
N GLN A 448 4.34 -25.88 -13.57
CA GLN A 448 5.50 -26.62 -14.06
C GLN A 448 5.62 -26.54 -15.58
N THR A 449 4.50 -26.66 -16.30
CA THR A 449 4.48 -26.48 -17.77
C THR A 449 4.92 -25.07 -18.18
N GLU A 450 4.49 -24.05 -17.43
CA GLU A 450 4.91 -22.67 -17.64
C GLU A 450 6.42 -22.52 -17.44
N ILE A 451 7.00 -23.09 -16.38
CA ILE A 451 8.46 -23.07 -16.15
C ILE A 451 9.21 -23.73 -17.31
N GLN A 452 8.77 -24.91 -17.76
CA GLN A 452 9.42 -25.63 -18.85
C GLN A 452 9.49 -24.80 -20.13
N SER A 453 8.48 -23.98 -20.42
CA SER A 453 8.47 -23.09 -21.58
C SER A 453 9.50 -21.94 -21.52
N LEU A 454 10.13 -21.72 -20.35
CA LEU A 454 11.11 -20.65 -20.15
C LEU A 454 12.56 -21.15 -20.19
N LEU A 455 12.79 -22.47 -20.13
CA LEU A 455 14.13 -23.02 -19.88
C LEU A 455 15.12 -22.80 -21.02
N GLU A 456 14.65 -22.68 -22.25
CA GLU A 456 15.49 -22.57 -23.46
C GLU A 456 15.64 -21.13 -23.98
N GLU A 457 15.19 -20.15 -23.19
CA GLU A 457 15.09 -18.77 -23.60
C GLU A 457 16.15 -17.91 -22.90
N ASP A 458 16.61 -16.85 -23.58
CA ASP A 458 17.36 -15.76 -22.97
C ASP A 458 16.36 -14.71 -22.50
N LEU A 459 16.15 -14.57 -21.19
CA LEU A 459 15.06 -13.74 -20.69
C LEU A 459 15.32 -13.00 -19.38
N TYR A 460 14.75 -11.80 -19.30
CA TYR A 460 14.55 -11.08 -18.05
C TYR A 460 13.35 -11.66 -17.29
N LEU A 461 13.41 -11.66 -15.96
CA LEU A 461 12.32 -12.10 -15.10
C LEU A 461 11.90 -11.01 -14.12
N LEU A 462 10.68 -10.51 -14.29
CA LEU A 462 10.08 -9.49 -13.44
C LEU A 462 9.13 -10.11 -12.42
N PHE A 463 9.46 -9.89 -11.15
CA PHE A 463 8.65 -10.33 -10.01
C PHE A 463 8.21 -9.15 -9.15
N THR A 464 6.91 -9.11 -8.83
CA THR A 464 6.36 -8.26 -7.77
C THR A 464 5.69 -9.13 -6.72
N MET A 465 5.40 -8.54 -5.56
CA MET A 465 4.91 -9.26 -4.38
C MET A 465 5.78 -10.48 -4.07
N ASN A 466 7.11 -10.33 -4.21
CA ASN A 466 8.09 -11.39 -4.12
C ASN A 466 7.83 -12.28 -2.88
N ARG A 467 7.22 -13.45 -3.11
CA ARG A 467 7.07 -14.48 -2.10
C ARG A 467 8.24 -15.45 -2.32
N PRO A 468 9.10 -15.70 -1.31
CA PRO A 468 10.32 -16.48 -1.51
C PRO A 468 10.07 -17.84 -2.15
N LYS A 469 8.95 -18.51 -1.83
CA LYS A 469 8.64 -19.84 -2.36
C LYS A 469 8.33 -19.84 -3.87
N PRO A 470 7.31 -19.13 -4.40
CA PRO A 470 7.04 -19.08 -5.83
C PRO A 470 8.23 -18.60 -6.68
N THR A 471 8.92 -17.55 -6.23
CA THR A 471 10.07 -17.01 -6.97
C THR A 471 11.19 -18.06 -7.06
N LYS A 472 11.54 -18.73 -5.95
CA LYS A 472 12.56 -19.79 -5.94
C LYS A 472 12.19 -20.99 -6.83
N GLN A 473 10.90 -21.29 -6.99
CA GLN A 473 10.43 -22.39 -7.86
C GLN A 473 10.63 -22.11 -9.34
N VAL A 474 10.61 -20.85 -9.76
CA VAL A 474 10.91 -20.46 -11.15
C VAL A 474 12.42 -20.32 -11.35
N LEU A 475 13.10 -19.66 -10.41
CA LEU A 475 14.51 -19.33 -10.55
C LEU A 475 15.44 -20.56 -10.49
N ARG A 476 15.14 -21.57 -9.66
CA ARG A 476 16.04 -22.73 -9.51
C ARG A 476 16.18 -23.53 -10.81
N PRO A 477 15.10 -23.99 -11.48
CA PRO A 477 15.22 -24.71 -12.74
C PRO A 477 15.94 -23.90 -13.83
N LEU A 478 15.70 -22.59 -13.88
CA LEU A 478 16.40 -21.70 -14.82
C LEU A 478 17.90 -21.62 -14.52
N GLY A 479 18.30 -21.48 -13.26
CA GLY A 479 19.70 -21.50 -12.87
C GLY A 479 20.39 -22.87 -13.00
N GLU A 480 19.62 -23.97 -13.04
CA GLU A 480 20.13 -25.32 -13.33
C GLU A 480 20.34 -25.57 -14.82
N ASN A 481 19.61 -24.88 -15.69
CA ASN A 481 19.68 -25.03 -17.16
C ASN A 481 20.42 -23.88 -17.86
N GLY A 482 20.71 -22.78 -17.16
CA GLY A 482 21.39 -21.61 -17.71
C GLY A 482 22.09 -20.75 -16.65
N TYR A 483 22.46 -19.53 -17.05
CA TYR A 483 23.22 -18.59 -16.24
C TYR A 483 22.29 -17.55 -15.63
N LEU A 484 21.90 -17.75 -14.36
CA LEU A 484 20.99 -16.86 -13.64
C LEU A 484 21.71 -15.73 -12.90
N GLU A 485 21.26 -14.50 -13.14
CA GLU A 485 21.87 -13.28 -12.65
C GLU A 485 20.82 -12.33 -12.05
N LEU A 486 21.15 -11.68 -10.94
CA LEU A 486 20.35 -10.56 -10.45
C LEU A 486 20.82 -9.29 -11.16
N ILE A 487 19.93 -8.65 -11.91
CA ILE A 487 20.25 -7.46 -12.70
C ILE A 487 20.04 -6.19 -11.90
N ARG A 488 18.84 -6.04 -11.32
CA ARG A 488 18.48 -4.89 -10.48
C ARG A 488 17.64 -5.29 -9.29
N MET A 489 17.72 -4.49 -8.24
CA MET A 489 16.89 -4.62 -7.05
C MET A 489 16.41 -3.22 -6.66
N ASP A 490 15.11 -2.97 -6.76
CA ASP A 490 14.51 -1.70 -6.36
C ASP A 490 13.55 -1.92 -5.19
N HIS A 491 13.89 -1.41 -4.00
CA HIS A 491 13.11 -1.60 -2.78
C HIS A 491 12.66 -3.06 -2.56
N GLN A 492 13.63 -3.98 -2.65
CA GLN A 492 13.44 -5.43 -2.54
C GLN A 492 12.66 -6.08 -3.70
N THR A 493 12.31 -5.33 -4.75
CA THR A 493 11.71 -5.83 -5.98
C THR A 493 12.81 -6.25 -6.95
N PRO A 494 12.97 -7.55 -7.27
CA PRO A 494 14.08 -8.01 -8.08
C PRO A 494 13.74 -8.04 -9.57
N LEU A 495 14.75 -7.78 -10.38
CA LEU A 495 14.79 -8.10 -11.80
C LEU A 495 15.95 -9.07 -12.03
N TYR A 496 15.63 -10.26 -12.51
CA TYR A 496 16.65 -11.25 -12.88
C TYR A 496 16.83 -11.31 -14.40
N TYR A 497 17.91 -11.95 -14.82
CA TYR A 497 18.13 -12.36 -16.20
C TYR A 497 18.70 -13.77 -16.21
N CYS A 498 18.24 -14.59 -17.14
CA CYS A 498 18.75 -15.93 -17.38
C CYS A 498 19.20 -16.02 -18.83
N SER A 499 20.45 -16.41 -19.06
CA SER A 499 20.97 -16.70 -20.40
C SER A 499 21.34 -18.17 -20.57
N GLN A 500 21.31 -18.65 -21.80
CA GLN A 500 21.67 -20.03 -22.16
C GLN A 500 23.14 -20.15 -22.58
N ALA A 501 23.74 -19.06 -23.07
CA ALA A 501 25.13 -19.03 -23.49
C ALA A 501 25.97 -18.10 -22.59
N THR A 502 27.23 -18.47 -22.37
CA THR A 502 28.18 -17.69 -21.54
C THR A 502 28.40 -16.29 -22.11
N GLN A 503 28.42 -16.13 -23.43
CA GLN A 503 28.61 -14.84 -24.10
C GLN A 503 27.50 -13.81 -23.79
N ASP A 504 26.29 -14.28 -23.43
CA ASP A 504 25.10 -13.48 -23.19
C ASP A 504 24.91 -13.14 -21.70
N VAL A 505 25.73 -13.73 -20.82
CA VAL A 505 25.84 -13.35 -19.40
C VAL A 505 26.09 -11.85 -19.30
N LYS A 506 25.38 -11.15 -18.41
CA LYS A 506 25.43 -9.69 -18.24
C LYS A 506 26.40 -9.24 -17.15
N SER A 507 26.75 -10.10 -16.20
CA SER A 507 27.70 -9.82 -15.12
C SER A 507 29.07 -9.58 -15.69
N ARG A 508 29.68 -8.49 -15.25
CA ARG A 508 31.09 -8.18 -15.48
C ARG A 508 31.74 -7.89 -14.15
N ALA A 509 33.05 -8.02 -14.08
CA ALA A 509 33.84 -7.69 -12.92
C ALA A 509 35.24 -7.25 -13.34
N MET A 510 35.86 -6.46 -12.48
CA MET A 510 37.27 -6.12 -12.56
C MET A 510 37.98 -6.69 -11.33
N LEU A 511 39.09 -7.36 -11.57
CA LEU A 511 39.93 -7.95 -10.53
C LEU A 511 41.27 -7.22 -10.50
N GLU A 512 41.65 -6.68 -9.35
CA GLU A 512 42.93 -5.98 -9.17
C GLU A 512 43.66 -6.53 -7.95
N LEU A 513 44.96 -6.80 -8.06
CA LEU A 513 45.80 -7.12 -6.91
C LEU A 513 46.15 -5.81 -6.17
N ARG A 514 45.78 -5.73 -4.88
CA ARG A 514 46.03 -4.58 -4.01
C ARG A 514 47.25 -4.76 -3.12
N ASP A 515 47.45 -5.96 -2.61
CA ASP A 515 48.53 -6.27 -1.68
C ASP A 515 49.01 -7.71 -1.87
N GLN A 516 50.31 -7.91 -1.68
CA GLN A 516 50.97 -9.22 -1.75
C GLN A 516 52.02 -9.32 -0.64
N LYS A 517 51.79 -10.21 0.31
CA LYS A 517 52.69 -10.45 1.45
C LYS A 517 53.21 -11.88 1.46
N SER A 518 54.51 -12.03 1.64
CA SER A 518 55.13 -13.35 1.79
C SER A 518 54.83 -13.97 3.14
N LEU A 519 54.43 -15.24 3.14
CA LEU A 519 54.27 -16.10 4.31
C LEU A 519 55.34 -17.19 4.29
N SER A 520 55.50 -17.93 5.39
CA SER A 520 56.50 -19.01 5.49
C SER A 520 56.33 -20.11 4.43
N ASN A 521 55.08 -20.38 4.01
CA ASN A 521 54.73 -21.48 3.09
C ASN A 521 53.93 -21.02 1.86
N GLY A 522 53.80 -19.72 1.61
CA GLY A 522 52.92 -19.21 0.54
C GLY A 522 52.85 -17.68 0.46
N LEU A 523 51.77 -17.17 -0.14
CA LEU A 523 51.48 -15.74 -0.22
C LEU A 523 50.11 -15.42 0.38
N GLN A 524 50.02 -14.30 1.08
CA GLN A 524 48.77 -13.64 1.36
C GLN A 524 48.51 -12.60 0.27
N LEU A 525 47.39 -12.72 -0.44
CA LEU A 525 47.01 -11.88 -1.56
C LEU A 525 45.70 -11.16 -1.23
N THR A 526 45.67 -9.85 -1.41
CA THR A 526 44.44 -9.06 -1.29
C THR A 526 44.03 -8.55 -2.65
N PHE A 527 42.84 -8.96 -3.09
CA PHE A 527 42.25 -8.55 -4.36
C PHE A 527 41.12 -7.55 -4.12
N ALA A 528 41.08 -6.49 -4.92
CA ALA A 528 39.86 -5.71 -5.09
C ALA A 528 39.02 -6.32 -6.22
N VAL A 529 37.79 -6.69 -5.88
CA VAL A 529 36.80 -7.25 -6.81
C VAL A 529 35.71 -6.21 -7.01
N THR A 530 35.64 -5.63 -8.20
CA THR A 530 34.67 -4.60 -8.55
C THR A 530 33.60 -5.19 -9.46
N ALA A 531 32.33 -5.10 -9.09
CA ALA A 531 31.23 -5.50 -9.98
C ALA A 531 31.05 -4.48 -11.11
N GLY A 532 30.74 -4.98 -12.31
CA GLY A 532 30.38 -4.17 -13.47
C GLY A 532 29.07 -3.41 -13.27
N PRO A 533 28.73 -2.52 -14.21
CA PRO A 533 27.62 -1.56 -14.02
C PRO A 533 26.21 -2.16 -14.22
N LYS A 534 26.10 -3.37 -14.79
CA LYS A 534 24.81 -3.90 -15.27
C LYS A 534 24.16 -4.94 -14.37
N ALA A 535 24.94 -5.75 -13.65
CA ALA A 535 24.41 -6.86 -12.86
C ALA A 535 25.15 -7.01 -11.55
N TYR A 536 24.48 -7.61 -10.58
CA TYR A 536 25.08 -8.01 -9.31
C TYR A 536 26.06 -9.14 -9.58
N LEU A 537 27.29 -8.98 -9.10
CA LEU A 537 28.30 -10.01 -9.25
C LEU A 537 27.94 -11.23 -8.39
N LYS A 538 27.51 -11.02 -7.14
CA LYS A 538 27.14 -12.12 -6.23
C LYS A 538 25.81 -11.84 -5.55
N HIS A 539 24.93 -12.83 -5.51
CA HIS A 539 23.62 -12.78 -4.85
C HIS A 539 23.18 -14.19 -4.40
N GLU A 540 22.37 -14.32 -3.34
CA GLU A 540 21.93 -15.61 -2.75
C GLU A 540 21.33 -16.58 -3.78
N MET A 541 20.57 -16.04 -4.74
CA MET A 541 19.87 -16.82 -5.78
C MET A 541 20.62 -16.87 -7.12
N GLY A 542 21.76 -16.18 -7.25
CA GLY A 542 22.57 -16.17 -8.47
C GLY A 542 23.63 -17.27 -8.45
N GLN A 543 24.47 -17.29 -9.48
CA GLN A 543 25.60 -18.21 -9.52
C GLN A 543 26.60 -17.95 -8.39
N LYS A 544 27.22 -19.01 -7.88
CA LYS A 544 28.33 -18.84 -6.93
C LYS A 544 29.56 -18.38 -7.68
N ILE A 545 30.24 -17.39 -7.11
CA ILE A 545 31.48 -16.84 -7.66
C ILE A 545 32.59 -16.94 -6.62
N SER A 546 33.73 -17.39 -7.09
CA SER A 546 34.95 -17.59 -6.31
C SER A 546 36.16 -17.02 -7.05
N LEU A 547 37.25 -16.77 -6.33
CA LEU A 547 38.57 -16.64 -6.94
C LEU A 547 39.13 -18.05 -7.14
N ALA A 548 39.75 -18.29 -8.28
CA ALA A 548 40.40 -19.57 -8.56
C ALA A 548 41.71 -19.35 -9.34
N VAL A 549 42.65 -20.26 -9.13
CA VAL A 549 43.93 -20.28 -9.85
C VAL A 549 43.76 -21.05 -11.16
N LYS A 550 44.07 -20.45 -12.30
CA LYS A 550 43.83 -21.07 -13.62
C LYS A 550 44.65 -22.33 -13.83
N GLU A 551 45.91 -22.31 -13.41
CA GLU A 551 46.85 -23.43 -13.56
C GLU A 551 46.55 -24.56 -12.56
N TYR A 552 45.83 -24.27 -11.48
CA TYR A 552 45.47 -25.19 -10.40
C TYR A 552 43.98 -25.03 -10.04
N PRO A 553 43.05 -25.51 -10.89
CA PRO A 553 41.62 -25.25 -10.77
C PRO A 553 40.95 -25.77 -9.48
N GLU A 554 41.63 -26.66 -8.75
CA GLU A 554 41.26 -27.14 -7.42
C GLU A 554 41.45 -26.09 -6.31
N LEU A 555 42.31 -25.09 -6.54
CA LEU A 555 42.54 -23.99 -5.61
C LEU A 555 41.47 -22.92 -5.81
N VAL A 556 40.37 -23.07 -5.07
CA VAL A 556 39.20 -22.21 -5.10
C VAL A 556 39.01 -21.51 -3.77
N PHE A 557 38.79 -20.20 -3.82
CA PHE A 557 38.59 -19.34 -2.67
C PHE A 557 37.24 -18.64 -2.81
N GLU A 558 36.27 -19.08 -2.02
CA GLU A 558 34.94 -18.46 -2.02
C GLU A 558 35.05 -16.98 -1.65
N LEU A 559 34.39 -16.12 -2.44
CA LEU A 559 34.25 -14.72 -2.08
C LEU A 559 33.48 -14.59 -0.75
N THR A 560 33.68 -13.50 -0.03
CA THR A 560 32.86 -13.16 1.14
C THR A 560 31.37 -13.33 0.84
N PRO A 561 30.54 -13.77 1.81
CA PRO A 561 29.12 -14.07 1.59
C PRO A 561 28.25 -12.83 1.30
N LYS A 562 28.85 -11.66 1.16
CA LYS A 562 28.17 -10.40 0.88
C LYS A 562 27.67 -10.36 -0.58
N THR A 563 26.47 -9.82 -0.78
CA THR A 563 25.96 -9.45 -2.11
C THR A 563 26.77 -8.27 -2.65
N ILE A 564 27.20 -8.33 -3.90
CA ILE A 564 28.05 -7.28 -4.51
C ILE A 564 27.22 -6.57 -5.57
N ALA A 565 26.79 -5.34 -5.28
CA ALA A 565 25.93 -4.54 -6.15
C ALA A 565 26.69 -4.00 -7.37
N PRO A 566 25.99 -3.63 -8.46
CA PRO A 566 26.64 -3.01 -9.62
C PRO A 566 27.49 -1.80 -9.24
N GLY A 567 28.76 -1.78 -9.66
CA GLY A 567 29.74 -0.74 -9.32
C GLY A 567 30.36 -0.84 -7.92
N GLU A 568 29.92 -1.77 -7.07
CA GLU A 568 30.50 -1.97 -5.75
C GLU A 568 31.86 -2.68 -5.84
N THR A 569 32.82 -2.25 -5.02
CA THR A 569 34.11 -2.91 -4.83
C THR A 569 34.16 -3.57 -3.46
N ILE A 570 34.58 -4.83 -3.41
CA ILE A 570 34.93 -5.52 -2.17
C ILE A 570 36.40 -5.90 -2.17
N GLU A 571 37.00 -5.97 -0.99
CA GLU A 571 38.33 -6.56 -0.82
C GLU A 571 38.21 -8.01 -0.38
N GLN A 572 38.90 -8.91 -1.09
CA GLN A 572 38.98 -10.31 -0.77
C GLN A 572 40.45 -10.67 -0.51
N THR A 573 40.74 -11.10 0.71
CA THR A 573 42.05 -11.66 1.04
C THR A 573 42.00 -13.17 0.95
N ILE A 574 43.00 -13.77 0.30
CA ILE A 574 43.20 -15.20 0.21
C ILE A 574 44.61 -15.56 0.68
N VAL A 575 44.76 -16.76 1.23
CA VAL A 575 46.07 -17.35 1.54
C VAL A 575 46.31 -18.43 0.52
N LEU A 576 47.29 -18.23 -0.35
CA LEU A 576 47.67 -19.16 -1.40
C LEU A 576 48.93 -19.90 -0.94
N ASP A 577 48.77 -21.17 -0.58
CA ASP A 577 49.90 -22.10 -0.47
C ASP A 577 50.50 -22.26 -1.86
N TRP A 578 51.76 -21.86 -2.02
CA TRP A 578 52.33 -21.70 -3.36
C TRP A 578 52.48 -23.05 -4.06
N PRO A 579 51.81 -23.28 -5.21
CA PRO A 579 51.72 -24.60 -5.79
C PRO A 579 53.01 -24.97 -6.55
N GLY A 580 53.79 -25.88 -5.98
CA GLY A 580 54.96 -26.49 -6.64
C GLY A 580 56.07 -25.51 -7.03
N GLU A 581 56.64 -25.70 -8.23
CA GLU A 581 57.76 -24.90 -8.76
C GLU A 581 57.33 -23.74 -9.68
N ALA A 582 56.03 -23.45 -9.77
CA ALA A 582 55.53 -22.37 -10.63
C ALA A 582 56.17 -21.01 -10.27
N LYS A 583 56.59 -20.23 -11.27
CA LYS A 583 57.15 -18.87 -11.05
C LYS A 583 56.07 -17.79 -10.94
N GLN A 584 54.95 -18.03 -11.59
CA GLN A 584 53.77 -17.16 -11.58
C GLN A 584 52.51 -18.02 -11.72
N VAL A 585 51.39 -17.49 -11.23
CA VAL A 585 50.06 -18.09 -11.36
C VAL A 585 49.06 -17.03 -11.78
N SER A 586 48.00 -17.43 -12.46
CA SER A 586 46.94 -16.54 -12.93
C SER A 586 45.70 -16.72 -12.07
N VAL A 587 45.32 -15.69 -11.32
CA VAL A 587 44.11 -15.70 -10.48
C VAL A 587 42.98 -15.02 -11.25
N SER A 588 41.83 -15.69 -11.36
CA SER A 588 40.64 -15.13 -12.00
C SER A 588 39.38 -15.38 -11.19
N LEU A 589 38.32 -14.66 -11.52
CA LEU A 589 36.98 -14.98 -11.04
C LEU A 589 36.44 -16.19 -11.81
N ARG A 590 35.75 -17.07 -11.09
CA ARG A 590 35.19 -18.31 -11.61
C ARG A 590 33.80 -18.51 -11.05
N SER A 591 32.85 -18.82 -11.92
CA SER A 591 31.54 -19.36 -11.52
C SER A 591 31.59 -20.89 -11.44
N GLU A 592 30.50 -21.54 -11.03
CA GLU A 592 30.41 -23.01 -11.07
C GLU A 592 30.54 -23.57 -12.50
N SER A 593 30.34 -22.75 -13.53
CA SER A 593 30.15 -23.22 -14.91
C SER A 593 31.07 -22.57 -15.95
N PHE A 594 31.69 -21.42 -15.65
CA PHE A 594 32.58 -20.73 -16.59
C PHE A 594 33.62 -19.86 -15.87
N TRP A 595 34.65 -19.46 -16.60
CA TRP A 595 35.65 -18.51 -16.14
C TRP A 595 35.39 -17.10 -16.67
N PHE A 596 35.67 -16.09 -15.84
CA PHE A 596 35.34 -14.71 -16.17
C PHE A 596 36.17 -14.15 -17.35
N ASP A 597 37.26 -14.81 -17.75
CA ASP A 597 38.01 -14.51 -18.96
C ASP A 597 37.27 -14.89 -20.25
N GLU A 598 36.35 -15.86 -20.20
CA GLU A 598 35.41 -16.14 -21.29
C GLU A 598 34.51 -14.92 -21.58
N LEU A 599 34.28 -14.09 -20.56
CA LEU A 599 33.57 -12.81 -20.69
C LEU A 599 34.50 -11.63 -21.04
N LYS A 600 35.74 -11.92 -21.46
CA LYS A 600 36.81 -10.97 -21.79
C LYS A 600 37.31 -10.15 -20.61
N MET A 601 37.39 -10.77 -19.43
CA MET A 601 37.89 -10.12 -18.22
C MET A 601 39.21 -10.77 -17.81
N GLU A 602 40.28 -9.99 -17.87
CA GLU A 602 41.63 -10.54 -17.78
C GLU A 602 41.93 -11.10 -16.38
N PRO A 603 42.60 -12.26 -16.30
CA PRO A 603 43.10 -12.78 -15.03
C PRO A 603 44.25 -11.91 -14.51
N VAL A 604 44.42 -11.89 -13.19
CA VAL A 604 45.54 -11.21 -12.55
C VAL A 604 46.70 -12.18 -12.38
N VAL A 605 47.84 -11.85 -12.99
CA VAL A 605 49.06 -12.64 -12.87
C VAL A 605 49.79 -12.27 -11.58
N VAL A 606 50.00 -13.26 -10.71
CA VAL A 606 50.71 -13.14 -9.43
C VAL A 606 52.05 -13.86 -9.54
N GLN A 607 53.13 -13.18 -9.17
CA GLN A 607 54.47 -13.76 -9.15
C GLN A 607 54.84 -14.25 -7.76
N ARG A 608 55.76 -15.22 -7.67
CA ARG A 608 56.21 -15.78 -6.38
C ARG A 608 56.88 -14.75 -5.49
N GLU A 609 57.55 -13.77 -6.09
CA GLU A 609 58.19 -12.66 -5.39
C GLU A 609 57.19 -11.50 -5.18
N PRO A 610 57.13 -10.89 -3.98
CA PRO A 610 56.22 -9.79 -3.68
C PRO A 610 56.45 -8.57 -4.58
N LEU A 611 55.36 -7.83 -4.84
CA LEU A 611 55.42 -6.49 -5.45
C LEU A 611 56.40 -5.62 -4.62
N LYS A 612 57.40 -5.03 -5.28
CA LYS A 612 58.35 -4.12 -4.64
C LYS A 612 57.72 -2.82 -4.19
#